data_AF-A0A9E3JX64-F1
#
_entry.id   AF-A0A9E3JX64-F1
#
_cell.length_a   1.000
_cell.length_b   1.000
_cell.length_c   1.000
_cell.angle_alpha   90.00
_cell.angle_beta   90.00
_cell.angle_gamma   90.00
#
_symmetry.space_group_name_H-M   'P 1'
#
loop_
_entity.id
_entity.type
_entity.pdbx_description
1 polymer ?
#
loop_
_entity_poly.entity_id
_entity_poly.type
_entity_poly.pdbx_seq_one_letter_code
_entity_poly.pdbx_strand_id
1 'polypeptide(L)' 'DAVFAYLSPAAMGALWRKAKSEMRPGSMLLSYEFAIADHPPGLSIVPAPGGPTLYVWFF' A
#
# COMPACT_ATOMS: atom_id res chain seq x y z
N ASP A 1 9.59 -4.41 9.47
CA ASP A 1 9.63 -4.88 8.07
C ASP A 1 8.74 -4.02 7.18
N ALA A 2 9.11 -3.90 5.91
CA ALA A 2 8.35 -3.14 4.93
C ALA A 2 8.31 -3.88 3.59
N VAL A 3 7.16 -3.83 2.92
CA VAL A 3 6.96 -4.34 1.56
C VAL A 3 6.57 -3.16 0.68
N PHE A 4 7.34 -2.93 -0.38
CA PHE A 4 7.01 -1.93 -1.40
C PHE A 4 6.39 -2.61 -2.62
N ALA A 5 5.26 -2.08 -3.08
CA ALA A 5 4.53 -2.57 -4.24
C ALA A 5 4.37 -1.45 -5.28
N TYR A 6 4.76 -1.75 -6.52
CA TYR A 6 4.42 -0.95 -7.69
C TYR A 6 3.89 -1.91 -8.76
N LEU A 7 2.57 -1.96 -8.87
CA LEU A 7 1.84 -2.96 -9.66
C LEU A 7 0.83 -2.27 -10.58
N SER A 8 -0.46 -2.60 -10.43
CA SER A 8 -1.57 -1.99 -11.18
C SER A 8 -2.84 -2.02 -10.34
N PRO A 9 -3.86 -1.18 -10.65
CA PRO A 9 -5.12 -1.16 -9.92
C PRO A 9 -5.79 -2.54 -9.83
N ALA A 10 -5.72 -3.34 -10.89
CA ALA A 10 -6.30 -4.68 -10.95
C ALA A 10 -5.69 -5.67 -9.94
N ALA A 11 -4.42 -5.46 -9.56
CA ALA A 11 -3.72 -6.33 -8.62
C ALA A 11 -4.02 -5.98 -7.15
N MET A 12 -4.49 -4.76 -6.84
CA MET A 12 -4.52 -4.22 -5.48
C MET A 12 -5.42 -5.01 -4.53
N GLY A 13 -6.57 -5.51 -5.01
CA GLY A 13 -7.45 -6.34 -4.20
C GLY A 13 -6.81 -7.69 -3.83
N ALA A 14 -6.06 -8.30 -4.76
CA ALA A 14 -5.33 -9.54 -4.49
C ALA A 14 -4.14 -9.31 -3.57
N LEU A 15 -3.40 -8.20 -3.77
CA LEU A 15 -2.30 -7.78 -2.90
C LEU A 15 -2.76 -7.65 -1.45
N TRP A 16 -3.88 -6.97 -1.21
CA TRP A 16 -4.41 -6.79 0.15
C TRP A 16 -4.71 -8.11 0.85
N ARG A 17 -5.39 -9.04 0.15
CA ARG A 17 -5.71 -10.36 0.72
C ARG A 17 -4.44 -11.12 1.12
N LYS A 18 -3.41 -11.06 0.27
CA LYS A 18 -2.11 -11.69 0.57
C LYS A 18 -1.41 -11.01 1.75
N ALA A 19 -1.35 -9.68 1.74
CA ALA A 19 -0.75 -8.90 2.81
C ALA A 19 -1.39 -9.19 4.17
N LYS A 20 -2.72 -9.20 4.25
CA LYS A 20 -3.47 -9.53 5.47
C LYS A 20 -3.22 -10.94 6.00
N SER A 21 -2.92 -11.89 5.11
CA SER A 21 -2.66 -13.28 5.50
C SER A 21 -1.22 -13.55 5.92
N GLU A 22 -0.26 -12.76 5.42
CA GLU A 22 1.17 -13.14 5.49
C GLU A 22 2.05 -12.09 6.18
N MET A 23 1.61 -10.82 6.23
CA MET A 23 2.38 -9.77 6.87
C MET A 23 2.30 -9.88 8.39
N ARG A 24 3.39 -9.52 9.07
CA ARG A 24 3.50 -9.58 10.52
C ARG A 24 2.93 -8.32 11.16
N PRO A 25 2.40 -8.41 12.39
CA PRO A 25 2.08 -7.22 13.18
C PRO A 25 3.29 -6.29 13.32
N GLY A 26 3.06 -5.00 13.20
CA GLY A 26 4.06 -3.93 13.16
C GLY A 26 4.77 -3.74 11.82
N SER A 27 4.39 -4.46 10.75
CA SER A 27 4.97 -4.28 9.41
C SER A 27 4.18 -3.30 8.54
N MET A 28 4.82 -2.78 7.50
CA MET A 28 4.22 -1.78 6.61
C MET A 28 4.10 -2.30 5.18
N LEU A 29 2.93 -2.10 4.57
CA LEU A 29 2.74 -2.21 3.13
C LEU A 29 2.76 -0.80 2.54
N LEU A 30 3.58 -0.59 1.53
CA LEU A 30 3.69 0.66 0.78
C LEU A 30 3.27 0.42 -0.67
N SER A 31 2.37 1.24 -1.20
CA SER A 31 1.96 1.20 -2.61
C SER A 31 2.12 2.58 -3.24
N TYR A 32 2.92 2.66 -4.29
CA TYR A 32 3.10 3.90 -5.04
C TYR A 32 2.02 4.02 -6.11
N GLU A 33 1.39 5.19 -6.21
CA GLU A 33 0.33 5.55 -7.17
C GLU A 33 -1.01 4.83 -6.98
N PHE A 34 -1.01 3.57 -6.51
CA PHE A 34 -2.21 2.74 -6.46
C PHE A 34 -2.73 2.52 -5.04
N ALA A 35 -3.94 3.00 -4.77
CA ALA A 35 -4.66 2.73 -3.52
C ALA A 35 -5.31 1.33 -3.52
N ILE A 36 -5.57 0.80 -2.32
CA ILE A 36 -6.37 -0.41 -2.13
C ILE A 36 -7.82 0.01 -1.90
N ALA A 37 -8.71 -0.40 -2.82
CA ALA A 37 -10.14 -0.12 -2.69
C ALA A 37 -10.70 -0.66 -1.36
N ASP A 38 -11.60 0.10 -0.75
CA ASP A 38 -12.26 -0.19 0.54
C ASP A 38 -11.33 -0.24 1.77
N HIS A 39 -10.03 0.01 1.61
CA HIS A 39 -9.05 -0.05 2.69
C HIS A 39 -8.25 1.26 2.75
N PRO A 40 -8.70 2.25 3.53
CA PRO A 40 -8.02 3.54 3.61
C PRO A 40 -6.60 3.37 4.17
N PRO A 41 -5.61 4.08 3.61
CA PRO A 41 -4.25 4.06 4.11
C PRO A 41 -4.15 4.78 5.45
N GLY A 42 -3.25 4.32 6.33
CA GLY A 42 -2.94 5.01 7.57
C GLY A 42 -2.12 6.28 7.34
N LEU A 43 -1.34 6.31 6.25
CA LEU A 43 -0.57 7.47 5.84
C LEU A 43 -0.54 7.59 4.31
N SER A 44 -0.63 8.83 3.81
CA SER A 44 -0.46 9.18 2.40
C SER A 44 0.61 10.25 2.28
N ILE A 45 1.64 10.00 1.48
CA ILE A 45 2.80 10.90 1.30
C ILE A 45 2.86 11.28 -0.18
N VAL A 46 3.11 12.56 -0.48
CA VAL A 46 3.43 13.02 -1.85
C VAL A 46 4.94 13.25 -1.91
N PRO A 47 5.74 12.31 -2.45
CA PRO A 47 7.20 12.36 -2.32
C PRO A 47 7.85 13.49 -3.12
N ALA A 48 7.20 13.92 -4.21
CA ALA A 48 7.63 15.02 -5.05
C ALA A 48 6.42 15.91 -5.39
N PRO A 49 6.57 17.25 -5.46
CA PRO A 49 5.49 18.14 -5.87
C PRO A 49 4.92 17.72 -7.23
N GLY A 50 3.60 17.49 -7.29
CA GLY A 50 2.91 17.04 -8.50
C GLY A 50 3.12 15.56 -8.87
N GLY A 51 3.87 14.81 -8.05
CA GLY A 51 4.08 13.38 -8.24
C GLY A 51 2.97 12.50 -7.65
N PRO A 52 2.95 11.19 -8.01
CA PRO A 52 2.04 10.22 -7.43
C PRO A 52 2.15 10.10 -5.91
N THR A 53 1.03 9.76 -5.27
CA THR A 53 0.96 9.51 -3.83
C THR A 53 1.56 8.14 -3.49
N LEU A 54 2.33 8.08 -2.42
CA LEU A 54 2.73 6.85 -1.73
C LEU A 54 1.76 6.57 -0.59
N TYR A 55 1.02 5.47 -0.70
CA TYR A 55 0.08 5.00 0.30
C TYR A 55 0.73 3.99 1.24
N VAL A 56 0.45 4.10 2.54
CA VAL A 56 1.02 3.22 3.57
C VAL A 56 -0.07 2.63 4.45
N TRP A 57 -0.04 1.31 4.62
CA TRP A 57 -0.85 0.55 5.57
C TRP A 57 0.03 -0.10 6.62
N PHE A 58 -0.42 -0.08 7.87
CA PHE A 58 0.23 -0.74 9.00
C PHE A 58 -0.54 -2.02 9.32
N PHE A 59 0.18 -3.14 9.38
CA PHE A 59 -0.34 -4.45 9.77
C PHE A 59 0.00 -4.75 11.22
#